data_AF-A0A847H5X8-F1
#
_entry.id   AF-A0A847H5X8-F1
#
_cell.length_a   1.000
_cell.length_b   1.000
_cell.length_c   1.000
_cell.angle_alpha   90.00
_cell.angle_beta   90.00
_cell.angle_gamma   90.00
#
_symmetry.space_group_name_H-M   'P 1'
#
loop_
_entity.id
_entity.type
_entity.pdbx_description
1 polymer ?
#
loop_
_entity_poly.entity_id
_entity_poly.type
_entity_poly.pdbx_seq_one_letter_code
_entity_poly.pdbx_strand_id
1 'polypeptide(L)'
;MRIERISGSGIVAKSSAEGNESGLFLGKTSLGICQALRKTAGTKINYTGEDQMNLDRSSGILLHPTSFPSLDGIGDLGPQAFYWVDFLKAAGCSLWQILPLGPTGYGDSPYQSFSSFAGNPYLISSITLYDEGLLTADDFMDRPNFPERTVDFGKAIKWKLTLLDRAFENFKRDFDSFVEEYRKFESENKYWLDEYALFMAIKDNYDGVSWLDWPADLRQRKPKALRDFKKEHQQQIDRHLFYQFIFFRQWADLKEYANQQGITIIGDVPIFVSMDSSDVWSHPELFFLEKDGHPSVVAGVPPDYFSPTGQLWGNPLYKWSEHEKTDYEWWIQRIKSTLKL
;
A
#
# COMPACT_ATOMS: atom_id res chain seq x y z
N MET A 1 23.76 -19.30 17.40
CA MET A 1 22.43 -18.94 17.96
C MET A 1 21.54 -20.18 17.83
N ARG A 2 21.21 -20.85 18.93
CA ARG A 2 20.45 -22.12 18.92
C ARG A 2 18.97 -21.80 18.75
N ILE A 3 18.34 -22.40 17.74
CA ILE A 3 16.89 -22.35 17.52
C ILE A 3 16.32 -23.56 18.24
N GLU A 4 15.58 -23.35 19.33
CA GLU A 4 14.90 -24.42 20.06
C GLU A 4 13.43 -24.48 19.65
N ARG A 5 12.95 -25.72 19.51
CA ARG A 5 11.62 -26.07 19.02
C ARG A 5 10.65 -26.10 20.21
N ILE A 6 9.75 -25.12 20.29
CA ILE A 6 8.59 -25.19 21.19
C ILE A 6 7.43 -25.79 20.39
N SER A 7 6.83 -26.85 20.92
CA SER A 7 5.83 -27.69 20.26
C SER A 7 4.55 -26.90 19.95
N GLY A 8 4.28 -26.68 18.66
CA GLY A 8 3.02 -26.14 18.15
C GLY A 8 3.23 -25.46 16.79
N SER A 9 2.46 -25.86 15.78
CA SER A 9 2.49 -25.28 14.42
C SER A 9 1.89 -23.87 14.41
N GLY A 10 2.69 -22.87 14.80
CA GLY A 10 2.34 -21.45 14.80
C GLY A 10 3.56 -20.54 14.65
N ILE A 11 3.34 -19.29 14.21
CA ILE A 11 4.35 -18.24 14.05
C ILE A 11 4.98 -17.94 15.43
N VAL A 12 6.31 -17.99 15.52
CA VAL A 12 7.07 -17.86 16.77
C VAL A 12 7.62 -16.45 16.91
N ALA A 13 7.35 -15.79 18.04
CA ALA A 13 8.04 -14.58 18.48
C ALA A 13 9.12 -14.95 19.52
N LYS A 14 10.28 -14.27 19.52
CA LYS A 14 11.31 -14.45 20.56
C LYS A 14 11.56 -13.11 21.26
N SER A 15 11.34 -13.07 22.57
CA SER A 15 11.70 -11.97 23.48
C SER A 15 13.08 -12.25 24.10
N SER A 16 13.93 -11.22 24.23
CA SER A 16 15.13 -11.23 25.06
C SER A 16 14.83 -10.71 26.47
N ALA A 17 13.90 -11.34 27.17
CA ALA A 17 13.69 -11.15 28.60
C ALA A 17 13.04 -12.41 29.18
N GLU A 18 13.59 -12.90 30.29
CA GLU A 18 13.18 -14.12 30.97
C GLU A 18 11.68 -14.12 31.35
N GLY A 19 11.00 -15.23 31.06
CA GLY A 19 9.86 -15.72 31.83
C GLY A 19 8.48 -15.08 31.57
N ASN A 20 7.84 -15.39 30.44
CA ASN A 20 6.42 -15.78 30.39
C ASN A 20 6.04 -16.24 28.98
N GLU A 21 5.60 -17.49 28.83
CA GLU A 21 5.13 -18.05 27.57
C GLU A 21 3.68 -17.66 27.30
N SER A 22 3.44 -16.85 26.27
CA SER A 22 2.11 -16.66 25.68
C SER A 22 2.20 -16.87 24.16
N GLY A 23 2.04 -18.12 23.73
CA GLY A 23 1.91 -18.47 22.31
C GLY A 23 0.62 -17.87 21.73
N LEU A 24 0.74 -16.90 20.83
CA LEU A 24 -0.40 -16.33 20.11
C LEU A 24 -0.84 -17.25 18.97
N PHE A 25 -2.03 -17.85 19.14
CA PHE A 25 -2.70 -18.66 18.12
C PHE A 25 -3.40 -17.75 17.09
N LEU A 26 -2.92 -17.73 15.84
CA LEU A 26 -3.54 -17.02 14.71
C LEU A 26 -5.03 -17.37 14.47
N GLY A 27 -5.45 -18.58 14.84
CA GLY A 27 -6.82 -19.08 14.58
C GLY A 27 -7.93 -18.36 15.37
N LYS A 28 -7.64 -17.81 16.56
CA LYS A 28 -8.65 -17.01 17.29
C LYS A 28 -8.76 -15.59 16.73
N THR A 29 -7.65 -15.06 16.22
CA THR A 29 -7.53 -13.69 15.70
C THR A 29 -8.21 -13.51 14.35
N SER A 30 -8.06 -14.47 13.43
CA SER A 30 -8.75 -14.43 12.12
C SER A 30 -10.27 -14.48 12.29
N LEU A 31 -10.76 -15.28 13.25
CA LEU A 31 -12.19 -15.33 13.59
C LEU A 31 -12.67 -14.00 14.19
N GLY A 32 -11.85 -13.35 15.03
CA GLY A 32 -12.13 -12.03 15.61
C GLY A 32 -12.26 -10.94 14.55
N ILE A 33 -11.32 -10.86 13.61
CA ILE A 33 -11.38 -9.92 12.47
C ILE A 33 -12.63 -10.18 11.62
N CYS A 34 -12.89 -11.44 11.27
CA CYS A 34 -14.09 -11.81 10.50
C CYS A 34 -15.38 -11.42 11.24
N GLN A 35 -15.44 -11.60 12.56
CA GLN A 35 -16.60 -11.21 13.38
C GLN A 35 -16.73 -9.69 13.50
N ALA A 36 -15.64 -8.95 13.63
CA ALA A 36 -15.64 -7.49 13.69
C ALA A 36 -16.13 -6.89 12.36
N LEU A 37 -15.58 -7.34 11.22
CA LEU A 37 -16.05 -6.97 9.88
C LEU A 37 -17.56 -7.23 9.68
N ARG A 38 -18.08 -8.32 10.25
CA ARG A 38 -19.52 -8.65 10.22
C ARG A 38 -20.37 -7.69 11.06
N LYS A 39 -19.87 -7.19 12.19
CA LYS A 39 -20.61 -6.26 13.07
C LYS A 39 -20.69 -4.85 12.47
N THR A 40 -19.62 -4.34 11.86
CA THR A 40 -19.59 -2.98 11.29
C THR A 40 -20.46 -2.85 10.03
N ALA A 41 -20.78 -3.96 9.36
CA ALA A 41 -21.68 -3.98 8.20
C ALA A 41 -23.18 -3.77 8.56
N GLY A 42 -23.53 -3.54 9.84
CA GLY A 42 -24.89 -3.20 10.28
C GLY A 42 -25.97 -4.25 9.99
N THR A 43 -25.58 -5.41 9.46
CA THR A 43 -26.50 -6.42 8.95
C THR A 43 -26.40 -7.64 9.84
N LYS A 44 -27.50 -7.98 10.55
CA LYS A 44 -27.73 -9.37 10.95
C LYS A 44 -27.90 -10.16 9.66
N ILE A 45 -26.80 -10.62 9.06
CA ILE A 45 -26.86 -11.62 8.00
C ILE A 45 -27.29 -12.91 8.68
N ASN A 46 -28.61 -13.15 8.68
CA ASN A 46 -29.13 -14.48 8.91
C ASN A 46 -28.56 -15.35 7.78
N TYR A 47 -27.62 -16.23 8.11
CA TYR A 47 -27.19 -17.28 7.18
C TYR A 47 -28.38 -18.24 6.98
N THR A 48 -29.33 -17.85 6.13
CA THR A 48 -29.96 -18.82 5.24
C THR A 48 -28.84 -19.26 4.28
N GLY A 49 -28.74 -20.54 3.95
CA GLY A 49 -27.63 -21.09 3.15
C GLY A 49 -27.55 -20.59 1.70
N GLU A 50 -28.04 -19.39 1.39
CA GLU A 50 -28.23 -18.82 0.06
C GLU A 50 -27.23 -17.72 -0.30
N ASP A 51 -26.54 -17.08 0.65
CA ASP A 51 -25.42 -16.15 0.37
C ASP A 51 -24.08 -16.90 0.21
N GLN A 52 -24.05 -17.91 -0.66
CA GLN A 52 -22.79 -18.44 -1.15
C GLN A 52 -22.26 -17.48 -2.21
N MET A 53 -21.03 -16.97 -2.06
CA MET A 53 -20.27 -16.45 -3.20
C MET A 53 -20.21 -17.57 -4.23
N ASN A 54 -21.07 -17.50 -5.25
CA ASN A 54 -21.08 -18.47 -6.31
C ASN A 54 -19.90 -18.14 -7.23
N LEU A 55 -18.74 -18.70 -6.91
CA LEU A 55 -17.56 -18.62 -7.78
C LEU A 55 -17.80 -19.55 -8.97
N ASP A 56 -18.50 -19.03 -9.98
CA ASP A 56 -18.64 -19.71 -11.25
C ASP A 56 -17.26 -20.05 -11.80
N ARG A 57 -17.13 -21.22 -12.44
CA ARG A 57 -15.86 -21.69 -13.00
C ARG A 57 -15.30 -20.63 -13.96
N SER A 58 -14.21 -20.00 -13.54
CA SER A 58 -13.61 -18.84 -14.19
C SER A 58 -12.15 -19.10 -14.55
N SER A 59 -11.59 -18.26 -15.42
CA SER A 59 -10.16 -18.26 -15.74
C SER A 59 -9.61 -16.84 -15.74
N GLY A 60 -8.32 -16.71 -15.48
CA GLY A 60 -7.66 -15.41 -15.42
C GLY A 60 -6.16 -15.51 -15.52
N ILE A 61 -5.53 -14.34 -15.59
CA ILE A 61 -4.07 -14.21 -15.70
C ILE A 61 -3.55 -13.32 -14.57
N LEU A 62 -2.43 -13.74 -13.98
CA LEU A 62 -1.61 -12.93 -13.07
C LEU A 62 -0.66 -12.06 -13.90
N LEU A 63 -0.83 -10.75 -13.84
CA LEU A 63 0.08 -9.79 -14.47
C LEU A 63 0.05 -8.47 -13.69
N HIS A 64 1.16 -8.06 -13.10
CA HIS A 64 1.21 -6.79 -12.37
C HIS A 64 1.38 -5.59 -13.34
N PRO A 65 0.77 -4.41 -13.06
CA PRO A 65 0.82 -3.28 -13.99
C PRO A 65 2.23 -2.79 -14.36
N THR A 66 3.21 -2.95 -13.48
CA THR A 66 4.62 -2.61 -13.77
C THR A 66 5.19 -3.35 -14.98
N SER A 67 4.59 -4.49 -15.34
CA SER A 67 5.02 -5.37 -16.43
C SER A 67 4.43 -5.01 -17.79
N PHE A 68 3.56 -4.00 -17.86
CA PHE A 68 3.07 -3.52 -19.15
C PHE A 68 4.20 -2.85 -19.95
N PRO A 69 4.17 -2.93 -21.29
CA PRO A 69 5.06 -2.15 -22.14
C PRO A 69 4.92 -0.66 -21.84
N SER A 70 6.02 0.09 -21.80
CA SER A 70 5.99 1.52 -21.52
C SER A 70 7.19 2.25 -22.11
N LEU A 71 6.96 3.50 -22.52
CA LEU A 71 8.03 4.41 -22.94
C LEU A 71 8.73 5.08 -21.75
N ASP A 72 8.12 5.06 -20.56
CA ASP A 72 8.64 5.72 -19.35
C ASP A 72 9.36 4.75 -18.39
N GLY A 73 9.75 3.57 -18.90
CA GLY A 73 10.61 2.62 -18.21
C GLY A 73 9.92 1.66 -17.24
N ILE A 74 8.64 1.88 -16.95
CA ILE A 74 7.80 1.02 -16.12
C ILE A 74 6.35 1.07 -16.62
N GLY A 75 5.66 -0.07 -16.63
CA GLY A 75 4.24 -0.13 -16.95
C GLY A 75 3.39 0.65 -15.93
N ASP A 76 2.27 1.19 -16.39
CA ASP A 76 1.41 2.09 -15.61
C ASP A 76 -0.09 1.83 -15.88
N LEU A 77 -0.96 2.65 -15.28
CA LEU A 77 -2.42 2.56 -15.39
C LEU A 77 -2.97 3.23 -16.66
N GLY A 78 -2.13 3.44 -17.67
CA GLY A 78 -2.46 4.13 -18.90
C GLY A 78 -3.00 3.21 -20.00
N PRO A 79 -2.94 3.63 -21.28
CA PRO A 79 -3.56 2.92 -22.39
C PRO A 79 -3.24 1.43 -22.49
N GLN A 80 -2.02 1.01 -22.12
CA GLN A 80 -1.61 -0.40 -22.14
C GLN A 80 -2.39 -1.27 -21.14
N ALA A 81 -2.82 -0.70 -20.01
CA ALA A 81 -3.67 -1.40 -19.06
C ALA A 81 -5.09 -1.61 -19.61
N PHE A 82 -5.63 -0.65 -20.35
CA PHE A 82 -6.94 -0.79 -21.03
C PHE A 82 -6.86 -1.83 -22.16
N TYR A 83 -5.80 -1.80 -22.97
CA TYR A 83 -5.56 -2.84 -23.98
C TYR A 83 -5.40 -4.23 -23.36
N TRP A 84 -4.80 -4.32 -22.16
CA TRP A 84 -4.71 -5.58 -21.42
C TRP A 84 -6.09 -6.11 -21.02
N VAL A 85 -6.99 -5.24 -20.54
CA VAL A 85 -8.38 -5.61 -20.23
C VAL A 85 -9.10 -6.12 -21.49
N ASP A 86 -8.95 -5.43 -22.62
CA ASP A 86 -9.52 -5.88 -23.91
C ASP A 86 -9.00 -7.25 -24.31
N PHE A 87 -7.69 -7.49 -24.14
CA PHE A 87 -7.07 -8.78 -24.40
C PHE A 87 -7.66 -9.88 -23.50
N LEU A 88 -7.82 -9.63 -22.19
CA LEU A 88 -8.41 -10.60 -21.27
C LEU A 88 -9.83 -10.97 -21.69
N LYS A 89 -10.65 -9.98 -22.04
CA LYS A 89 -12.00 -10.21 -22.54
C LYS A 89 -11.99 -11.03 -23.83
N ALA A 90 -11.14 -10.68 -24.80
CA ALA A 90 -11.01 -11.40 -26.06
C ALA A 90 -10.53 -12.85 -25.87
N ALA A 91 -9.71 -13.10 -24.85
CA ALA A 91 -9.23 -14.43 -24.46
C ALA A 91 -10.29 -15.27 -23.69
N GLY A 92 -11.44 -14.69 -23.33
CA GLY A 92 -12.47 -15.35 -22.54
C GLY A 92 -12.11 -15.49 -21.05
N CYS A 93 -11.14 -14.71 -20.57
CA CYS A 93 -10.85 -14.60 -19.14
C CYS A 93 -11.88 -13.70 -18.46
N SER A 94 -12.11 -13.94 -17.18
CA SER A 94 -12.99 -13.13 -16.31
C SER A 94 -12.27 -12.62 -15.06
N LEU A 95 -11.01 -13.02 -14.84
CA LEU A 95 -10.21 -12.62 -13.68
C LEU A 95 -8.87 -12.02 -14.11
N TRP A 96 -8.46 -10.93 -13.47
CA TRP A 96 -7.13 -10.35 -13.56
C TRP A 96 -6.51 -10.30 -12.16
N GLN A 97 -5.48 -11.10 -11.91
CA GLN A 97 -4.77 -11.07 -10.62
C GLN A 97 -3.58 -10.12 -10.68
N ILE A 98 -3.39 -9.36 -9.61
CA ILE A 98 -2.28 -8.41 -9.43
C ILE A 98 -1.58 -8.64 -8.10
N LEU A 99 -0.32 -8.20 -8.02
CA LEU A 99 0.42 -8.04 -6.76
C LEU A 99 -0.05 -6.76 -6.04
N PRO A 100 0.37 -6.51 -4.78
CA PRO A 100 0.02 -5.29 -4.05
C PRO A 100 0.38 -4.02 -4.83
N LEU A 101 -0.48 -2.99 -4.79
CA LEU A 101 -0.30 -1.73 -5.53
C LEU A 101 0.31 -0.61 -4.68
N GLY A 102 0.85 -0.92 -3.51
CA GLY A 102 1.38 0.06 -2.58
C GLY A 102 2.71 0.67 -3.04
N PRO A 103 3.06 1.89 -2.57
CA PRO A 103 4.35 2.52 -2.85
C PRO A 103 5.49 1.68 -2.27
N THR A 104 6.42 1.25 -3.11
CA THR A 104 7.48 0.31 -2.75
C THR A 104 8.66 0.99 -2.05
N GLY A 105 9.21 0.32 -1.05
CA GLY A 105 10.45 0.72 -0.38
C GLY A 105 11.73 0.21 -1.03
N TYR A 106 12.80 0.09 -0.23
CA TYR A 106 14.08 -0.40 -0.71
C TYR A 106 13.97 -1.82 -1.29
N GLY A 107 14.51 -2.02 -2.49
CA GLY A 107 14.41 -3.30 -3.21
C GLY A 107 13.14 -3.47 -4.04
N ASP A 108 12.32 -2.42 -4.15
CA ASP A 108 11.21 -2.31 -5.12
C ASP A 108 10.12 -3.39 -4.99
N SER A 109 10.06 -4.04 -3.83
CA SER A 109 9.13 -5.15 -3.57
C SER A 109 7.73 -4.64 -3.24
N PRO A 110 6.69 -5.09 -3.96
CA PRO A 110 5.29 -4.80 -3.62
C PRO A 110 4.87 -5.26 -2.22
N TYR A 111 5.59 -6.23 -1.65
CA TYR A 111 5.33 -6.77 -0.31
C TYR A 111 5.99 -5.95 0.82
N GLN A 112 6.72 -4.89 0.47
CA GLN A 112 7.33 -3.95 1.40
C GLN A 112 6.91 -2.51 1.04
N SER A 113 5.65 -2.19 1.35
CA SER A 113 5.04 -0.89 1.07
C SER A 113 5.26 0.12 2.20
N PHE A 114 5.38 1.41 1.85
CA PHE A 114 5.37 2.53 2.80
C PHE A 114 3.98 2.80 3.41
N SER A 115 2.92 2.19 2.88
CA SER A 115 1.58 2.30 3.43
C SER A 115 0.72 1.11 3.02
N SER A 116 -0.17 0.67 3.91
CA SER A 116 -1.18 -0.34 3.59
C SER A 116 -2.38 0.22 2.83
N PHE A 117 -2.42 1.54 2.60
CA PHE A 117 -3.56 2.26 2.03
C PHE A 117 -3.21 2.99 0.73
N ALA A 118 -2.02 3.57 0.66
CA ALA A 118 -1.60 4.38 -0.48
C ALA A 118 -1.37 3.54 -1.75
N GLY A 119 -1.53 4.19 -2.90
CA GLY A 119 -1.15 3.67 -4.21
C GLY A 119 0.27 4.04 -4.62
N ASN A 120 0.86 3.24 -5.49
CA ASN A 120 2.22 3.44 -5.99
C ASN A 120 2.25 4.57 -7.04
N PRO A 121 2.91 5.71 -6.76
CA PRO A 121 2.97 6.82 -7.71
C PRO A 121 3.65 6.44 -9.03
N TYR A 122 4.50 5.41 -9.04
CA TYR A 122 5.18 4.96 -10.27
C TYR A 122 4.23 4.31 -11.28
N LEU A 123 3.01 3.94 -10.86
CA LEU A 123 1.97 3.42 -11.73
C LEU A 123 1.08 4.51 -12.35
N ILE A 124 1.28 5.78 -12.00
CA ILE A 124 0.51 6.88 -12.60
C ILE A 124 0.93 7.05 -14.08
N SER A 125 -0.02 6.94 -14.99
CA SER A 125 0.14 7.14 -16.42
C SER A 125 0.46 8.59 -16.76
N SER A 126 1.61 8.79 -17.42
CA SER A 126 2.02 10.10 -17.94
C SER A 126 1.22 10.51 -19.18
N ILE A 127 0.77 9.53 -19.98
CA ILE A 127 -0.05 9.77 -21.16
C ILE A 127 -1.43 10.28 -20.75
N THR A 128 -2.01 9.71 -19.70
CA THR A 128 -3.27 10.19 -19.15
C THR A 128 -3.11 11.60 -18.59
N LEU A 129 -2.01 11.89 -17.89
CA LEU A 129 -1.71 13.25 -17.43
C LEU A 129 -1.55 14.25 -18.58
N TYR A 130 -0.99 13.83 -19.71
CA TYR A 130 -0.89 14.64 -20.93
C TYR A 130 -2.28 14.91 -21.54
N ASP A 131 -3.12 13.89 -21.66
CA ASP A 131 -4.49 14.02 -22.18
C ASP A 131 -5.37 14.93 -21.30
N GLU A 132 -5.12 14.93 -19.99
CA GLU A 132 -5.77 15.80 -19.00
C GLU A 132 -5.18 17.23 -18.96
N GLY A 133 -4.18 17.53 -19.77
CA GLY A 133 -3.53 18.85 -19.81
C GLY A 133 -2.62 19.16 -18.62
N LEU A 134 -2.34 18.17 -17.76
CA LEU A 134 -1.40 18.30 -16.64
C LEU A 134 0.06 18.17 -17.10
N LEU A 135 0.30 17.56 -18.26
CA LEU A 135 1.60 17.54 -18.93
C LEU A 135 1.48 18.06 -20.36
N THR A 136 2.59 18.54 -20.89
CA THR A 136 2.75 19.04 -22.26
C THR A 136 3.78 18.20 -23.02
N ALA A 137 3.87 18.38 -24.33
CA ALA A 137 4.88 17.66 -25.14
C ALA A 137 6.31 17.98 -24.69
N ASP A 138 6.57 19.21 -24.23
CA ASP A 138 7.88 19.66 -23.76
C ASP A 138 8.33 18.91 -22.49
N ASP A 139 7.38 18.46 -21.67
CA ASP A 139 7.65 17.70 -20.44
C ASP A 139 8.22 16.29 -20.71
N PHE A 140 8.26 15.85 -21.97
CA PHE A 140 8.84 14.55 -22.36
C PHE A 140 10.18 14.67 -23.10
N MET A 141 10.65 15.89 -23.37
CA MET A 141 11.82 16.12 -24.23
C MET A 141 13.14 15.60 -23.65
N ASP A 142 13.23 15.47 -22.34
CA ASP A 142 14.39 14.93 -21.61
C ASP A 142 14.17 13.49 -21.12
N ARG A 143 13.22 12.76 -21.72
CA ARG A 143 12.96 11.35 -21.43
C ARG A 143 14.23 10.50 -21.58
N PRO A 144 14.66 9.75 -20.54
CA PRO A 144 15.78 8.82 -20.64
C PRO A 144 15.48 7.63 -21.55
N ASN A 145 16.52 6.97 -22.04
CA ASN A 145 16.37 5.65 -22.66
C ASN A 145 16.21 4.57 -21.59
N PHE A 146 15.22 3.69 -21.77
CA PHE A 146 14.94 2.57 -20.87
C PHE A 146 15.09 1.21 -21.57
N PRO A 147 15.44 0.15 -20.84
CA PRO A 147 15.40 -1.21 -21.38
C PRO A 147 13.96 -1.63 -21.69
N GLU A 148 13.74 -2.31 -22.83
CA GLU A 148 12.38 -2.71 -23.26
C GLU A 148 11.79 -3.90 -22.48
N ARG A 149 12.64 -4.79 -21.93
CA ARG A 149 12.21 -6.08 -21.36
C ARG A 149 12.25 -6.16 -19.84
N THR A 150 12.82 -5.15 -19.18
CA THR A 150 13.09 -5.15 -17.74
C THR A 150 12.99 -3.73 -17.21
N VAL A 151 12.46 -3.58 -15.99
CA VAL A 151 12.39 -2.29 -15.31
C VAL A 151 13.76 -1.95 -14.69
N ASP A 152 14.34 -0.83 -15.11
CA ASP A 152 15.47 -0.18 -14.41
C ASP A 152 14.88 0.78 -13.36
N PHE A 153 14.56 0.27 -12.17
CA PHE A 153 13.84 1.01 -11.13
C PHE A 153 14.53 2.33 -10.75
N GLY A 154 15.87 2.36 -10.68
CA GLY A 154 16.60 3.58 -10.35
C GLY A 154 16.32 4.72 -11.34
N LYS A 155 16.33 4.44 -12.64
CA LYS A 155 15.99 5.44 -13.67
C LYS A 155 14.50 5.70 -13.76
N ALA A 156 13.68 4.64 -13.71
CA ALA A 156 12.23 4.75 -13.85
C ALA A 156 11.63 5.59 -12.73
N ILE A 157 11.99 5.33 -11.47
CA ILE A 157 11.52 6.10 -10.30
C ILE A 157 11.87 7.58 -10.46
N LYS A 158 13.14 7.88 -10.78
CA LYS A 158 13.59 9.27 -10.97
C LYS A 158 12.79 9.98 -12.06
N TRP A 159 12.56 9.30 -13.18
CA TRP A 159 11.81 9.85 -14.30
C TRP A 159 10.32 10.05 -13.98
N LYS A 160 9.66 9.04 -13.40
CA LYS A 160 8.24 9.13 -12.99
C LYS A 160 8.04 10.27 -12.00
N LEU A 161 8.89 10.39 -10.97
CA LEU A 161 8.81 11.49 -10.02
C LEU A 161 9.03 12.86 -10.69
N THR A 162 9.96 12.96 -11.65
CA THR A 162 10.19 14.20 -12.42
C THR A 162 8.93 14.61 -13.21
N LEU A 163 8.26 13.66 -13.87
CA LEU A 163 7.01 13.92 -14.58
C LEU A 163 5.89 14.31 -13.61
N LEU A 164 5.79 13.64 -12.46
CA LEU A 164 4.77 13.96 -11.46
C LEU A 164 4.99 15.32 -10.81
N ASP A 165 6.25 15.73 -10.58
CA ASP A 165 6.58 17.08 -10.11
C ASP A 165 6.15 18.14 -11.14
N ARG A 166 6.38 17.90 -12.44
CA ARG A 166 5.90 18.79 -13.53
C ARG A 166 4.38 18.87 -13.57
N ALA A 167 3.71 17.73 -13.49
CA ALA A 167 2.25 17.65 -13.45
C ALA A 167 1.67 18.37 -12.23
N PHE A 168 2.32 18.27 -11.07
CA PHE A 168 1.90 18.96 -9.85
C PHE A 168 1.97 20.49 -9.99
N GLU A 169 2.99 21.03 -10.66
CA GLU A 169 3.09 22.47 -10.91
C GLU A 169 1.95 22.98 -11.80
N ASN A 170 1.52 22.19 -12.79
CA ASN A 170 0.37 22.53 -13.64
C ASN A 170 -0.96 22.35 -12.90
N PHE A 171 -1.11 21.27 -12.12
CA PHE A 171 -2.26 21.03 -11.25
C PHE A 171 -2.52 22.20 -10.30
N LYS A 172 -1.47 22.76 -9.68
CA LYS A 172 -1.61 23.93 -8.81
C LYS A 172 -2.12 25.17 -9.54
N ARG A 173 -1.75 25.35 -10.81
CA ARG A 173 -2.18 26.51 -11.62
C ARG A 173 -3.64 26.42 -12.05
N ASP A 174 -4.14 25.21 -12.25
CA ASP A 174 -5.52 24.92 -12.67
C ASP A 174 -6.27 24.09 -11.62
N PHE A 175 -6.02 24.36 -10.33
CA PHE A 175 -6.60 23.58 -9.23
C PHE A 175 -8.13 23.68 -9.20
N ASP A 176 -8.69 24.81 -9.64
CA ASP A 176 -10.13 25.04 -9.69
C ASP A 176 -10.85 24.01 -10.57
N SER A 177 -10.18 23.50 -11.61
CA SER A 177 -10.73 22.44 -12.48
C SER A 177 -10.86 21.09 -11.77
N PHE A 178 -10.14 20.88 -10.67
CA PHE A 178 -10.10 19.61 -9.92
C PHE A 178 -10.67 19.71 -8.51
N VAL A 179 -11.04 20.90 -8.04
CA VAL A 179 -11.31 21.18 -6.62
C VAL A 179 -12.39 20.29 -6.01
N GLU A 180 -13.46 20.00 -6.74
CA GLU A 180 -14.57 19.18 -6.23
C GLU A 180 -14.18 17.70 -6.11
N GLU A 181 -13.54 17.13 -7.13
CA GLU A 181 -13.03 15.76 -7.10
C GLU A 181 -11.95 15.59 -6.03
N TYR A 182 -11.04 16.56 -5.93
CA TYR A 182 -9.95 16.55 -4.97
C TYR A 182 -10.48 16.58 -3.52
N ARG A 183 -11.42 17.48 -3.21
CA ARG A 183 -12.04 17.54 -1.87
C ARG A 183 -12.83 16.28 -1.52
N LYS A 184 -13.51 15.68 -2.50
CA LYS A 184 -14.19 14.40 -2.32
C LYS A 184 -13.17 13.30 -1.98
N PHE A 185 -12.08 13.22 -2.75
CA PHE A 185 -11.00 12.26 -2.52
C PHE A 185 -10.39 12.41 -1.11
N GLU A 186 -10.06 13.63 -0.69
CA GLU A 186 -9.54 13.90 0.66
C GLU A 186 -10.53 13.47 1.73
N SER A 187 -11.81 13.82 1.58
CA SER A 187 -12.85 13.45 2.55
C SER A 187 -13.02 11.93 2.67
N GLU A 188 -12.97 11.20 1.55
CA GLU A 188 -13.15 9.74 1.51
C GLU A 188 -11.95 8.96 2.05
N ASN A 189 -10.76 9.58 2.08
CA ASN A 189 -9.49 8.96 2.46
C ASN A 189 -8.83 9.57 3.71
N LYS A 190 -9.53 10.47 4.40
CA LYS A 190 -9.07 11.19 5.60
C LYS A 190 -8.48 10.31 6.71
N TYR A 191 -8.90 9.06 6.80
CA TYR A 191 -8.39 8.13 7.83
C TYR A 191 -6.88 7.92 7.75
N TRP A 192 -6.30 7.89 6.54
CA TRP A 192 -4.89 7.51 6.34
C TRP A 192 -4.08 8.56 5.56
N LEU A 193 -4.74 9.37 4.72
CA LEU A 193 -4.09 10.19 3.71
C LEU A 193 -3.15 11.26 4.29
N ASP A 194 -3.60 12.01 5.30
CA ASP A 194 -2.81 13.08 5.93
C ASP A 194 -1.53 12.53 6.59
N GLU A 195 -1.64 11.37 7.24
CA GLU A 195 -0.51 10.73 7.92
C GLU A 195 0.48 10.14 6.91
N TYR A 196 -0.01 9.55 5.81
CA TYR A 196 0.83 9.09 4.72
C TYR A 196 1.59 10.24 4.05
N ALA A 197 0.90 11.32 3.67
CA ALA A 197 1.54 12.45 3.00
C ALA A 197 2.59 13.13 3.90
N LEU A 198 2.30 13.25 5.20
CA LEU A 198 3.27 13.74 6.17
C LEU A 198 4.47 12.80 6.32
N PHE A 199 4.24 11.49 6.43
CA PHE A 199 5.29 10.48 6.52
C PHE A 199 6.23 10.57 5.32
N MET A 200 5.69 10.60 4.10
CA MET A 200 6.49 10.69 2.88
C MET A 200 7.22 12.02 2.74
N ALA A 201 6.61 13.14 3.14
CA ALA A 201 7.29 14.44 3.15
C ALA A 201 8.47 14.48 4.12
N ILE A 202 8.32 13.91 5.33
CA ILE A 202 9.44 13.78 6.27
C ILE A 202 10.50 12.85 5.67
N LYS A 203 10.09 11.73 5.09
CA LYS A 203 11.00 10.76 4.48
C LYS A 203 11.86 11.39 3.37
N ASP A 204 11.25 12.14 2.46
CA ASP A 204 11.94 12.87 1.39
C ASP A 204 12.92 13.90 1.96
N ASN A 205 12.53 14.61 3.03
CA ASN A 205 13.40 15.60 3.69
C ASN A 205 14.64 15.00 4.35
N TYR A 206 14.62 13.71 4.66
CA TYR A 206 15.77 12.96 5.20
C TYR A 206 16.28 11.92 4.20
N ASP A 207 16.26 12.24 2.90
CA ASP A 207 16.89 11.44 1.82
C ASP A 207 16.43 9.97 1.77
N GLY A 208 15.18 9.69 2.15
CA GLY A 208 14.62 8.35 2.06
C GLY A 208 14.99 7.41 3.21
N VAL A 209 15.67 7.88 4.25
CA VAL A 209 16.03 7.02 5.40
C VAL A 209 14.79 6.54 6.16
N SER A 210 14.95 5.43 6.90
CA SER A 210 13.89 4.85 7.73
C SER A 210 13.44 5.84 8.80
N TRP A 211 12.15 5.83 9.15
CA TRP A 211 11.65 6.71 10.23
C TRP A 211 12.28 6.44 11.60
N LEU A 212 12.90 5.26 11.77
CA LEU A 212 13.69 4.91 12.95
C LEU A 212 14.93 5.79 13.12
N ASP A 213 15.46 6.34 12.03
CA ASP A 213 16.67 7.17 12.00
C ASP A 213 16.38 8.68 11.97
N TRP A 214 15.09 9.07 11.99
CA TRP A 214 14.70 10.48 12.06
C TRP A 214 15.04 11.11 13.42
N PRO A 215 15.10 12.46 13.49
CA PRO A 215 15.18 13.15 14.76
C PRO A 215 14.11 12.67 15.74
N ALA A 216 14.49 12.52 17.01
CA ALA A 216 13.66 11.88 18.03
C ALA A 216 12.26 12.50 18.13
N ASP A 217 12.13 13.82 17.95
CA ASP A 217 10.85 14.51 18.05
C ASP A 217 9.90 14.19 16.89
N LEU A 218 10.41 13.96 15.67
CA LEU A 218 9.61 13.53 14.51
C LEU A 218 9.29 12.04 14.59
N ARG A 219 10.29 11.22 14.97
CA ARG A 219 10.14 9.78 15.20
C ARG A 219 9.08 9.49 16.27
N GLN A 220 9.09 10.24 17.38
CA GLN A 220 8.12 10.11 18.47
C GLN A 220 6.86 10.98 18.28
N ARG A 221 6.69 11.59 17.11
CA ARG A 221 5.49 12.35 16.73
C ARG A 221 5.12 13.43 17.75
N LYS A 222 6.12 14.18 18.25
CA LYS A 222 5.86 15.28 19.18
C LYS A 222 4.97 16.33 18.50
N PRO A 223 3.83 16.72 19.10
CA PRO A 223 2.86 17.59 18.42
C PRO A 223 3.44 18.92 17.93
N LYS A 224 4.41 19.49 18.66
CA LYS A 224 5.09 20.71 18.23
C LYS A 224 5.95 20.47 16.97
N ALA A 225 6.80 19.45 16.99
CA ALA A 225 7.67 19.12 15.86
C ALA A 225 6.87 18.80 14.59
N LEU A 226 5.76 18.06 14.70
CA LEU A 226 4.89 17.79 13.55
C LEU A 226 4.22 19.05 13.01
N ARG A 227 3.76 19.97 13.88
CA ARG A 227 3.19 21.25 13.42
C ARG A 227 4.22 22.14 12.74
N ASP A 228 5.41 22.24 13.32
CA ASP A 228 6.50 23.05 12.79
C ASP A 228 6.93 22.49 11.41
N PHE A 229 7.09 21.17 11.31
CA PHE A 229 7.41 20.49 10.04
C PHE A 229 6.31 20.71 8.98
N LYS A 230 5.03 20.52 9.33
CA LYS A 230 3.91 20.76 8.39
C LYS A 230 3.93 22.18 7.83
N LYS A 231 4.19 23.18 8.70
CA LYS A 231 4.23 24.58 8.30
C LYS A 231 5.40 24.87 7.35
N GLU A 232 6.56 24.26 7.57
CA GLU A 232 7.75 24.46 6.76
C GLU A 232 7.70 23.70 5.42
N HIS A 233 7.04 22.53 5.40
CA HIS A 233 7.07 21.61 4.26
C HIS A 233 5.69 21.35 3.64
N GLN A 234 4.78 22.34 3.69
CA GLN A 234 3.41 22.18 3.19
C GLN A 234 3.38 21.78 1.70
N GLN A 235 4.23 22.37 0.87
CA GLN A 235 4.27 22.06 -0.57
C GLN A 235 4.67 20.58 -0.84
N GLN A 236 5.59 20.02 -0.05
CA GLN A 236 5.99 18.63 -0.15
C GLN A 236 4.86 17.69 0.28
N ILE A 237 4.08 18.07 1.29
CA ILE A 237 2.89 17.33 1.72
C ILE A 237 1.83 17.37 0.62
N ASP A 238 1.52 18.55 0.09
CA ASP A 238 0.53 18.76 -0.98
C ASP A 238 0.87 17.94 -2.23
N ARG A 239 2.16 17.81 -2.55
CA ARG A 239 2.65 16.97 -3.63
C ARG A 239 2.28 15.49 -3.44
N HIS A 240 2.51 14.94 -2.25
CA HIS A 240 2.16 13.54 -1.96
C HIS A 240 0.64 13.33 -1.95
N LEU A 241 -0.14 14.33 -1.51
CA LEU A 241 -1.60 14.30 -1.64
C LEU A 241 -2.04 14.25 -3.11
N PHE A 242 -1.45 15.10 -3.95
CA PHE A 242 -1.69 15.10 -5.40
C PHE A 242 -1.35 13.74 -6.04
N TYR A 243 -0.24 13.11 -5.68
CA TYR A 243 0.12 11.79 -6.21
C TYR A 243 -0.94 10.74 -5.91
N GLN A 244 -1.45 10.73 -4.67
CA GLN A 244 -2.51 9.80 -4.30
C GLN A 244 -3.82 10.14 -5.02
N PHE A 245 -4.20 11.41 -5.11
CA PHE A 245 -5.39 11.85 -5.86
C PHE A 245 -5.37 11.32 -7.30
N ILE A 246 -4.28 11.54 -8.03
CA ILE A 246 -4.15 11.07 -9.42
C ILE A 246 -4.12 9.55 -9.51
N PHE A 247 -3.38 8.87 -8.64
CA PHE A 247 -3.35 7.40 -8.63
C PHE A 247 -4.75 6.82 -8.49
N PHE A 248 -5.52 7.28 -7.50
CA PHE A 248 -6.85 6.75 -7.23
C PHE A 248 -7.84 7.09 -8.34
N ARG A 249 -7.69 8.23 -9.02
CA ARG A 249 -8.50 8.56 -10.21
C ARG A 249 -8.25 7.57 -11.34
N GLN A 250 -6.98 7.42 -11.75
CA GLN A 250 -6.63 6.52 -12.85
C GLN A 250 -6.94 5.05 -12.54
N TRP A 251 -6.75 4.63 -11.28
CA TRP A 251 -7.12 3.28 -10.85
C TRP A 251 -8.64 3.06 -10.90
N ALA A 252 -9.43 4.04 -10.45
CA ALA A 252 -10.89 3.95 -10.50
C ALA A 252 -11.39 3.79 -11.95
N ASP A 253 -10.84 4.58 -12.88
CA ASP A 253 -11.20 4.50 -14.31
C ASP A 253 -10.88 3.13 -14.91
N LEU A 254 -9.67 2.61 -14.66
CA LEU A 254 -9.25 1.30 -15.16
C LEU A 254 -10.10 0.17 -14.56
N LYS A 255 -10.39 0.23 -13.25
CA LYS A 255 -11.22 -0.76 -12.58
C LYS A 255 -12.65 -0.73 -13.09
N GLU A 256 -13.23 0.47 -13.24
CA GLU A 256 -14.57 0.61 -13.81
C GLU A 256 -14.62 -0.01 -15.21
N TYR A 257 -13.64 0.30 -16.04
CA TYR A 257 -13.53 -0.28 -17.37
C TYR A 257 -13.39 -1.82 -17.34
N ALA A 258 -12.51 -2.37 -16.50
CA ALA A 258 -12.37 -3.80 -16.31
C ALA A 258 -13.70 -4.48 -15.94
N ASN A 259 -14.42 -3.90 -14.99
CA ASN A 259 -15.73 -4.41 -14.56
C ASN A 259 -16.78 -4.32 -15.69
N GLN A 260 -16.81 -3.23 -16.46
CA GLN A 260 -17.67 -3.09 -17.64
C GLN A 260 -17.36 -4.14 -18.72
N GLN A 261 -16.10 -4.58 -18.82
CA GLN A 261 -15.69 -5.68 -19.70
C GLN A 261 -15.93 -7.08 -19.10
N GLY A 262 -16.47 -7.18 -17.88
CA GLY A 262 -16.71 -8.44 -17.18
C GLY A 262 -15.46 -9.07 -16.56
N ILE A 263 -14.42 -8.27 -16.33
CA ILE A 263 -13.15 -8.68 -15.71
C ILE A 263 -13.14 -8.25 -14.25
N THR A 264 -13.09 -9.21 -13.33
CA THR A 264 -12.91 -8.97 -11.90
C THR A 264 -11.42 -8.92 -11.56
N ILE A 265 -11.00 -7.86 -10.88
CA ILE A 265 -9.62 -7.72 -10.40
C ILE A 265 -9.46 -8.42 -9.05
N ILE A 266 -8.44 -9.27 -8.93
CA ILE A 266 -8.05 -9.95 -7.70
C ILE A 266 -6.78 -9.28 -7.16
N GLY A 267 -6.95 -8.53 -6.07
CA GLY A 267 -5.84 -7.94 -5.32
C GLY A 267 -5.06 -8.94 -4.46
N ASP A 268 -3.98 -8.48 -3.87
CA ASP A 268 -3.15 -9.21 -2.91
C ASP A 268 -2.85 -8.31 -1.70
N VAL A 269 -2.96 -8.87 -0.48
CA VAL A 269 -2.76 -8.14 0.78
C VAL A 269 -1.80 -8.94 1.67
N PRO A 270 -0.57 -8.45 1.88
CA PRO A 270 0.36 -9.06 2.81
C PRO A 270 -0.19 -8.98 4.24
N ILE A 271 -0.11 -10.07 5.01
CA ILE A 271 -0.63 -10.05 6.40
C ILE A 271 0.07 -9.00 7.26
N PHE A 272 1.40 -8.94 7.22
CA PHE A 272 2.19 -7.95 7.95
C PHE A 272 2.50 -6.73 7.09
N VAL A 273 2.67 -5.58 7.75
CA VAL A 273 3.13 -4.34 7.13
C VAL A 273 4.65 -4.23 7.20
N SER A 274 5.22 -3.30 6.45
CA SER A 274 6.65 -2.95 6.58
C SER A 274 6.91 -2.22 7.89
N MET A 275 8.11 -2.37 8.46
CA MET A 275 8.52 -1.59 9.63
C MET A 275 8.62 -0.09 9.30
N ASP A 276 9.24 0.21 8.17
CA ASP A 276 9.37 1.58 7.66
C ASP A 276 8.12 1.95 6.85
N SER A 277 7.01 2.23 7.54
CA SER A 277 5.74 2.62 6.91
C SER A 277 5.00 3.67 7.71
N SER A 278 4.11 4.40 7.04
CA SER A 278 3.19 5.32 7.70
C SER A 278 2.30 4.59 8.70
N ASP A 279 1.92 3.33 8.43
CA ASP A 279 1.06 2.53 9.32
C ASP A 279 1.67 2.36 10.71
N VAL A 280 2.95 1.99 10.77
CA VAL A 280 3.66 1.73 12.04
C VAL A 280 4.03 3.03 12.72
N TRP A 281 4.48 4.01 11.94
CA TRP A 281 4.87 5.31 12.48
C TRP A 281 3.67 6.05 13.07
N SER A 282 2.50 6.06 12.41
CA SER A 282 1.32 6.79 12.90
C SER A 282 0.52 6.03 13.97
N HIS A 283 0.65 4.71 14.06
CA HIS A 283 -0.04 3.86 15.04
C HIS A 283 0.91 2.94 15.83
N PRO A 284 1.95 3.47 16.49
CA PRO A 284 2.94 2.64 17.20
C PRO A 284 2.33 1.79 18.32
N GLU A 285 1.19 2.19 18.87
CA GLU A 285 0.43 1.46 19.88
C GLU A 285 -0.09 0.11 19.38
N LEU A 286 -0.32 -0.04 18.08
CA LEU A 286 -0.85 -1.26 17.46
C LEU A 286 0.22 -2.33 17.24
N PHE A 287 1.50 -2.04 17.51
CA PHE A 287 2.63 -2.92 17.21
C PHE A 287 3.53 -3.16 18.42
N PHE A 288 4.24 -4.29 18.43
CA PHE A 288 5.25 -4.61 19.44
C PHE A 288 6.54 -3.82 19.22
N LEU A 289 6.54 -2.57 19.70
CA LEU A 289 7.68 -1.65 19.64
C LEU A 289 8.22 -1.32 21.04
N GLU A 290 9.53 -1.06 21.10
CA GLU A 290 10.24 -0.46 22.22
C GLU A 290 9.99 1.06 22.30
N LYS A 291 10.44 1.70 23.39
CA LYS A 291 10.24 3.14 23.61
C LYS A 291 10.84 4.05 22.53
N ASP A 292 11.87 3.57 21.84
CA ASP A 292 12.56 4.31 20.78
C ASP A 292 11.98 4.04 19.38
N GLY A 293 10.98 3.17 19.28
CA GLY A 293 10.28 2.82 18.04
C GLY A 293 10.75 1.51 17.39
N HIS A 294 11.86 0.92 17.81
CA HIS A 294 12.34 -0.34 17.24
C HIS A 294 11.41 -1.52 17.59
N PRO A 295 11.26 -2.53 16.72
CA PRO A 295 10.43 -3.69 17.02
C PRO A 295 11.07 -4.54 18.13
N SER A 296 10.30 -4.89 19.15
CA SER A 296 10.76 -5.78 20.22
C SER A 296 10.73 -7.26 19.80
N VAL A 297 9.84 -7.58 18.86
CA VAL A 297 9.72 -8.88 18.20
C VAL A 297 9.37 -8.67 16.73
N VAL A 298 9.81 -9.59 15.87
CA VAL A 298 9.57 -9.53 14.43
C VAL A 298 9.01 -10.83 13.87
N ALA A 299 8.37 -10.74 12.71
CA ALA A 299 7.78 -11.87 12.01
C ALA A 299 8.83 -12.82 11.42
N GLY A 300 8.45 -14.09 11.34
CA GLY A 300 9.20 -15.16 10.69
C GLY A 300 8.43 -16.47 10.74
N VAL A 301 9.02 -17.52 10.19
CA VAL A 301 8.53 -18.90 10.31
C VAL A 301 9.62 -19.78 10.92
N PRO A 302 9.26 -20.69 11.84
CA PRO A 302 10.24 -21.59 12.46
C PRO A 302 10.79 -22.60 11.43
N PRO A 303 11.90 -23.29 11.75
CA PRO A 303 12.32 -24.45 10.99
C PRO A 303 11.21 -25.49 10.83
N ASP A 304 11.14 -26.08 9.64
CA ASP A 304 10.26 -27.19 9.33
C ASP A 304 11.03 -28.28 8.56
N TYR A 305 10.30 -29.28 8.06
CA TYR A 305 10.91 -30.40 7.35
C TYR A 305 11.44 -30.03 5.95
N PHE A 306 11.05 -28.87 5.40
CA PHE A 306 11.57 -28.33 4.13
C PHE A 306 12.69 -27.32 4.35
N SER A 307 12.66 -26.55 5.44
CA SER A 307 13.65 -25.52 5.77
C SER A 307 14.19 -25.71 7.19
N PRO A 308 15.44 -26.18 7.35
CA PRO A 308 16.02 -26.42 8.68
C PRO A 308 16.35 -25.12 9.44
N THR A 309 16.35 -23.96 8.77
CA THR A 309 16.65 -22.66 9.39
C THR A 309 15.41 -21.82 9.65
N GLY A 310 14.26 -22.17 9.06
CA GLY A 310 13.11 -21.29 9.01
C GLY A 310 13.42 -20.02 8.21
N GLN A 311 12.67 -18.95 8.46
CA GLN A 311 12.87 -17.63 7.83
C GLN A 311 12.61 -16.52 8.83
N LEU A 312 13.43 -15.48 8.81
CA LEU A 312 13.25 -14.26 9.61
C LEU A 312 12.94 -13.12 8.65
N TRP A 313 11.71 -12.60 8.68
CA TRP A 313 11.24 -11.61 7.70
C TRP A 313 11.44 -10.16 8.16
N GLY A 314 11.43 -9.92 9.48
CA GLY A 314 11.72 -8.59 10.03
C GLY A 314 10.53 -7.64 10.14
N ASN A 315 9.34 -8.03 9.69
CA ASN A 315 8.13 -7.21 9.84
C ASN A 315 7.75 -7.05 11.33
N PRO A 316 7.19 -5.89 11.75
CA PRO A 316 6.65 -5.73 13.09
C PRO A 316 5.42 -6.62 13.28
N LEU A 317 5.23 -7.09 14.52
CA LEU A 317 4.05 -7.88 14.89
C LEU A 317 2.96 -7.00 15.52
N TYR A 318 1.71 -7.28 15.16
CA TYR A 318 0.54 -6.63 15.74
C TYR A 318 0.36 -6.99 17.21
N LYS A 319 0.10 -5.98 18.05
CA LYS A 319 -0.45 -6.15 19.40
C LYS A 319 -1.96 -6.38 19.29
N TRP A 320 -2.36 -7.62 19.00
CA TRP A 320 -3.76 -7.97 18.77
C TRP A 320 -4.73 -7.55 19.90
N SER A 321 -4.26 -7.54 21.15
CA SER A 321 -5.04 -7.03 22.28
C SER A 321 -5.38 -5.54 22.17
N GLU A 322 -4.53 -4.72 21.55
CA GLU A 322 -4.81 -3.30 21.31
C GLU A 322 -5.81 -3.13 20.16
N HIS A 323 -5.68 -3.93 19.10
CA HIS A 323 -6.68 -3.96 18.03
C HIS A 323 -8.07 -4.39 18.55
N GLU A 324 -8.13 -5.38 19.44
CA GLU A 324 -9.41 -5.85 20.01
C GLU A 324 -10.11 -4.75 20.81
N LYS A 325 -9.38 -3.91 21.56
CA LYS A 325 -9.95 -2.78 22.31
C LYS A 325 -10.63 -1.74 21.43
N THR A 326 -10.21 -1.63 20.17
CA THR A 326 -10.78 -0.71 19.18
C THR A 326 -11.68 -1.41 18.17
N ASP A 327 -12.22 -2.59 18.51
CA ASP A 327 -13.05 -3.42 17.61
C ASP A 327 -12.39 -3.65 16.23
N TYR A 328 -11.07 -3.77 16.20
CA TYR A 328 -10.25 -3.99 15.01
C TYR A 328 -10.34 -2.87 13.95
N GLU A 329 -10.64 -1.63 14.35
CA GLU A 329 -10.85 -0.48 13.45
C GLU A 329 -9.78 -0.36 12.35
N TRP A 330 -8.49 -0.41 12.68
CA TRP A 330 -7.40 -0.32 11.69
C TRP A 330 -7.50 -1.40 10.60
N TRP A 331 -7.79 -2.64 10.99
CA TRP A 331 -7.96 -3.76 10.06
C TRP A 331 -9.21 -3.60 9.21
N ILE A 332 -10.31 -3.14 9.81
CA ILE A 332 -11.55 -2.84 9.07
C ILE A 332 -11.29 -1.76 8.01
N GLN A 333 -10.58 -0.69 8.35
CA GLN A 333 -10.23 0.37 7.41
C GLN A 333 -9.31 -0.12 6.30
N ARG A 334 -8.31 -0.94 6.63
CA ARG A 334 -7.41 -1.56 5.64
C ARG A 334 -8.16 -2.42 4.63
N ILE A 335 -9.06 -3.28 5.10
CA ILE A 335 -9.87 -4.15 4.22
C ILE A 335 -10.86 -3.32 3.40
N LYS A 336 -11.53 -2.33 4.00
CA LYS A 336 -12.41 -1.41 3.26
C LYS A 336 -11.66 -0.71 2.13
N SER A 337 -10.45 -0.22 2.41
CA SER A 337 -9.64 0.47 1.41
C SER A 337 -9.19 -0.48 0.29
N THR A 338 -8.80 -1.71 0.63
CA THR A 338 -8.45 -2.75 -0.36
C THR A 338 -9.65 -3.11 -1.25
N LEU A 339 -10.87 -3.17 -0.72
CA LEU A 339 -12.08 -3.50 -1.50
C LEU A 339 -12.57 -2.34 -2.38
N LYS A 340 -12.12 -1.10 -2.09
CA LYS A 340 -12.33 0.04 -2.99
C LYS A 340 -11.42 -0.06 -4.22
N LEU A 341 -10.21 -0.57 -4.04
CA LEU A 341 -9.30 -0.91 -5.13
C LEU A 341 -9.86 -2.02 -6.01
#